data_AF-A0A4Q3H1Y8-F1
#
_entry.id   AF-A0A4Q3H1Y8-F1
#
_cell.length_a   1.000
_cell.length_b   1.000
_cell.length_c   1.000
_cell.angle_alpha   90.00
_cell.angle_beta   90.00
_cell.angle_gamma   90.00
#
_symmetry.space_group_name_H-M   'P 1'
#
loop_
_entity.id
_entity.type
_entity.pdbx_description
1 polymer ?
#
loop_
_entity_poly.entity_id
_entity_poly.type
_entity_poly.pdbx_seq_one_letter_code
_entity_poly.pdbx_strand_id
1 'polypeptide(L)'
;SMQGLNLPPPGLHRLNRTEYTNAIRDLLALNTDAARFLPSDDSSHGFDNMAGTLTTSPALMEAYLSAAGNISRLAIGTETAPTLAVFDAPHDTSQNGYVDGLPFGTRGGLLIEHEFPADGEYTLTVKGMTGYFTAVLGNVKGEQLEVSVDGKRVYTFDWDKEIATKRSDGGKSPALPIKAGFHRIGVAFVATSDLPDTSLNKSFQRTMNSPGSISGYTFYPHVGQVFIEGPFNGAPATDTQSRRKIFECYPKAASEEDACARKIITTLTTKAFRRPATEDDIKVMTSFYKNGREQGGKFQLSMQKPRKGCGCISREGLEANLALDAEPLLSSAPLCVINDAGLFLQLKIAL
;
A
#
# COMPACT_ATOMS: atom_id res chain seq x y z
N SER A 1 49.21 -7.21 5.06
CA SER A 1 48.15 -8.14 5.48
C SER A 1 46.98 -7.31 5.99
N MET A 2 46.05 -6.92 5.11
CA MET A 2 44.79 -6.32 5.55
C MET A 2 43.85 -7.46 5.91
N GLN A 3 43.67 -7.71 7.20
CA GLN A 3 42.59 -8.56 7.69
C GLN A 3 41.28 -7.85 7.35
N GLY A 4 40.55 -8.41 6.39
CA GLY A 4 39.19 -7.96 6.09
C GLY A 4 38.36 -8.09 7.36
N LEU A 5 37.80 -6.97 7.81
CA LEU A 5 36.76 -6.92 8.84
C LEU A 5 35.58 -7.75 8.34
N ASN A 6 35.55 -9.01 8.74
CA ASN A 6 34.42 -9.90 8.52
C ASN A 6 33.42 -9.56 9.63
N LEU A 7 32.59 -8.54 9.38
CA LEU A 7 31.45 -8.27 10.24
C LEU A 7 30.58 -9.54 10.24
N PRO A 8 30.18 -10.06 11.41
CA PRO A 8 29.24 -11.17 11.45
C PRO A 8 27.99 -10.77 10.67
N PRO A 9 27.42 -11.68 9.86
CA PRO A 9 26.17 -11.40 9.17
C PRO A 9 25.15 -10.94 10.22
N PRO A 10 24.36 -9.88 9.94
CA PRO A 10 23.33 -9.45 10.87
C PRO A 10 22.49 -10.67 11.25
N GLY A 11 22.37 -10.92 12.55
CA GLY A 11 21.57 -12.02 13.07
C GLY A 11 20.12 -11.89 12.58
N LEU A 12 19.43 -13.03 12.46
CA LEU A 12 18.00 -13.07 12.14
C LEU A 12 17.25 -12.19 13.15
N HIS A 13 16.67 -11.08 12.70
CA HIS A 13 16.02 -10.10 13.56
C HIS A 13 14.68 -9.70 12.94
N ARG A 14 13.67 -9.56 13.79
CA ARG A 14 12.35 -9.12 13.35
C ARG A 14 12.45 -7.77 12.63
N LEU A 15 11.83 -7.67 11.46
CA LEU A 15 11.71 -6.39 10.75
C LEU A 15 10.73 -5.46 11.45
N ASN A 16 11.17 -4.22 11.67
CA ASN A 16 10.26 -3.14 12.07
C ASN A 16 9.32 -2.75 10.90
N ARG A 17 8.31 -1.89 11.16
CA ARG A 17 7.33 -1.48 10.13
C ARG A 17 7.96 -0.88 8.87
N THR A 18 9.04 -0.10 9.02
CA THR A 18 9.75 0.55 7.91
C THR A 18 10.52 -0.46 7.08
N GLU A 19 11.27 -1.35 7.73
CA GLU A 19 12.00 -2.42 7.08
C GLU A 19 11.06 -3.38 6.35
N TYR A 20 9.94 -3.73 6.98
CA TYR A 20 8.90 -4.55 6.38
C TYR A 20 8.31 -3.88 5.13
N THR A 21 7.92 -2.60 5.20
CA THR A 21 7.44 -1.83 4.05
C THR A 21 8.44 -1.85 2.88
N ASN A 22 9.73 -1.64 3.18
CA ASN A 22 10.79 -1.66 2.17
C ASN A 22 11.00 -3.06 1.57
N ALA A 23 10.93 -4.12 2.39
CA ALA A 23 11.03 -5.50 1.92
C ALA A 23 9.86 -5.87 1.00
N ILE A 24 8.63 -5.47 1.35
CA ILE A 24 7.45 -5.65 0.49
C ILE A 24 7.61 -4.93 -0.85
N ARG A 25 8.08 -3.69 -0.82
CA ARG A 25 8.33 -2.91 -2.03
C ARG A 25 9.37 -3.56 -2.93
N ASP A 26 10.48 -4.05 -2.38
CA ASP A 26 11.54 -4.68 -3.18
C ASP A 26 11.09 -6.02 -3.80
N LEU A 27 10.39 -6.83 -3.00
CA LEU A 27 9.98 -8.18 -3.41
C LEU A 27 8.78 -8.17 -4.35
N LEU A 28 7.77 -7.35 -4.03
CA LEU A 28 6.46 -7.40 -4.67
C LEU A 28 6.14 -6.13 -5.47
N ALA A 29 7.01 -5.12 -5.49
CA ALA A 29 6.76 -3.83 -6.16
C ALA A 29 5.45 -3.16 -5.71
N LEU A 30 5.03 -3.39 -4.46
CA LEU A 30 3.84 -2.79 -3.85
C LEU A 30 4.22 -1.59 -2.99
N ASN A 31 3.45 -0.51 -3.10
CA ASN A 31 3.59 0.64 -2.21
C ASN A 31 2.48 0.61 -1.13
N THR A 32 2.78 -0.01 0.02
CA THR A 32 1.82 -0.18 1.12
C THR A 32 2.39 0.29 2.45
N ASP A 33 1.61 1.01 3.23
CA ASP A 33 1.99 1.38 4.60
C ASP A 33 1.77 0.22 5.58
N ALA A 34 2.86 -0.34 6.10
CA ALA A 34 2.82 -1.43 7.08
C ALA A 34 2.15 -1.03 8.42
N ALA A 35 2.10 0.26 8.76
CA ALA A 35 1.46 0.74 9.98
C ALA A 35 -0.07 0.46 10.00
N ARG A 36 -0.67 0.21 8.83
CA ARG A 36 -2.08 -0.19 8.72
C ARG A 36 -2.35 -1.63 9.16
N PHE A 37 -1.31 -2.47 9.23
CA PHE A 37 -1.46 -3.91 9.45
C PHE A 37 -0.75 -4.40 10.72
N LEU A 38 0.37 -3.79 11.07
CA LEU A 38 1.20 -4.19 12.20
C LEU A 38 1.01 -3.24 13.38
N PRO A 39 1.09 -3.70 14.64
CA PRO A 39 1.13 -2.83 15.81
C PRO A 39 2.41 -2.00 15.84
N SER A 40 2.45 -0.97 16.69
CA SER A 40 3.64 -0.11 16.82
C SER A 40 4.82 -0.93 17.33
N ASP A 41 6.01 -0.63 16.85
CA ASP A 41 7.23 -1.32 17.27
C ASP A 41 7.58 -0.92 18.71
N ASP A 42 7.97 -1.89 19.55
CA ASP A 42 8.39 -1.62 20.93
C ASP A 42 9.74 -0.90 20.92
N SER A 43 9.76 0.34 21.40
CA SER A 43 11.00 1.11 21.57
C SER A 43 11.69 0.69 22.87
N SER A 44 12.93 0.21 22.78
CA SER A 44 13.82 0.09 23.95
C SER A 44 15.02 1.02 23.77
N HIS A 45 15.37 1.78 24.81
CA HIS A 45 16.45 2.77 24.78
C HIS A 45 16.41 3.82 23.64
N GLY A 46 15.24 4.09 23.06
CA GLY A 46 15.07 5.10 22.01
C GLY A 46 15.42 4.64 20.59
N PHE A 47 15.67 3.34 20.39
CA PHE A 47 15.89 2.72 19.08
C PHE A 47 14.90 1.58 18.86
N ASP A 48 14.38 1.47 17.63
CA ASP A 48 13.38 0.47 17.20
C ASP A 48 14.01 -0.71 16.43
N ASN A 49 15.35 -0.79 16.37
CA ASN A 49 16.11 -1.77 15.58
C ASN A 49 17.00 -2.72 16.42
N MET A 50 16.77 -2.81 17.74
CA MET A 50 17.60 -3.67 18.60
C MET A 50 17.12 -5.13 18.55
N ALA A 51 17.92 -5.98 17.91
CA ALA A 51 17.67 -7.42 17.73
C ALA A 51 17.45 -8.23 19.04
N GLY A 52 17.83 -7.69 20.20
CA GLY A 52 17.79 -8.37 21.50
C GLY A 52 16.52 -8.18 22.33
N THR A 53 15.51 -7.43 21.88
CA THR A 53 14.30 -7.11 22.69
C THR A 53 12.98 -7.38 21.98
N LEU A 54 13.00 -8.01 20.80
CA LEU A 54 11.80 -8.31 20.02
C LEU A 54 11.25 -9.68 20.41
N THR A 55 10.53 -9.77 21.53
CA THR A 55 9.75 -10.98 21.85
C THR A 55 8.56 -11.07 20.91
N THR A 56 8.45 -12.16 20.15
CA THR A 56 7.32 -12.41 19.26
C THR A 56 6.11 -12.84 20.09
N SER A 57 5.15 -11.95 20.31
CA SER A 57 3.88 -12.32 20.94
C SER A 57 2.98 -13.07 19.94
N PRO A 58 2.09 -13.98 20.41
CA PRO A 58 1.10 -14.62 19.54
C PRO A 58 0.27 -13.61 18.72
N ALA A 59 -0.14 -12.51 19.34
CA ALA A 59 -0.91 -11.45 18.68
C ALA A 59 -0.11 -10.75 17.57
N LEU A 60 1.20 -10.57 17.78
CA LEU A 60 2.08 -9.99 16.76
C LEU A 60 2.22 -10.93 15.57
N MET A 61 2.40 -12.24 15.82
CA MET A 61 2.42 -13.23 14.73
C MET A 61 1.13 -13.17 13.93
N GLU A 62 -0.04 -13.23 14.58
CA GLU A 62 -1.35 -13.10 13.93
C GLU A 62 -1.48 -11.83 13.08
N ALA A 63 -0.95 -10.69 13.56
CA ALA A 63 -0.93 -9.44 12.81
C ALA A 63 -0.08 -9.56 11.53
N TYR A 64 1.12 -10.15 11.59
CA TYR A 64 1.93 -10.45 10.40
C TYR A 64 1.22 -11.42 9.45
N LEU A 65 0.51 -12.43 9.97
CA LEU A 65 -0.26 -13.38 9.14
C LEU A 65 -1.37 -12.66 8.36
N SER A 66 -2.12 -11.79 9.06
CA SER A 66 -3.18 -10.98 8.47
C SER A 66 -2.64 -10.00 7.43
N ALA A 67 -1.52 -9.31 7.75
CA ALA A 67 -0.83 -8.41 6.85
C ALA A 67 -0.41 -9.11 5.56
N ALA A 68 0.26 -10.26 5.68
CA ALA A 68 0.70 -11.08 4.55
C ALA A 68 -0.47 -11.51 3.65
N GLY A 69 -1.59 -11.94 4.25
CA GLY A 69 -2.78 -12.30 3.49
C GLY A 69 -3.38 -11.13 2.69
N ASN A 70 -3.43 -9.94 3.30
CA ASN A 70 -3.91 -8.71 2.65
C ASN A 70 -2.97 -8.28 1.51
N ILE A 71 -1.66 -8.24 1.78
CA ILE A 71 -0.62 -7.86 0.81
C ILE A 71 -0.60 -8.84 -0.36
N SER A 72 -0.77 -10.14 -0.11
CA SER A 72 -0.83 -11.17 -1.15
C SER A 72 -2.04 -11.00 -2.08
N ARG A 73 -3.23 -10.68 -1.53
CA ARG A 73 -4.42 -10.35 -2.34
C ARG A 73 -4.20 -9.10 -3.20
N LEU A 74 -3.56 -8.08 -2.64
CA LEU A 74 -3.24 -6.85 -3.34
C LEU A 74 -2.21 -7.08 -4.46
N ALA A 75 -1.15 -7.84 -4.18
CA ALA A 75 -0.05 -8.12 -5.13
C ALA A 75 -0.54 -8.84 -6.39
N ILE A 76 -1.51 -9.75 -6.25
CA ILE A 76 -2.08 -10.48 -7.37
C ILE A 76 -3.25 -9.72 -8.01
N GLY A 77 -3.85 -8.78 -7.27
CA GLY A 77 -4.95 -7.93 -7.69
C GLY A 77 -6.30 -8.66 -7.70
N THR A 78 -6.56 -9.49 -6.69
CA THR A 78 -7.81 -10.29 -6.61
C THR A 78 -8.89 -9.65 -5.74
N GLU A 79 -8.58 -8.54 -5.06
CA GLU A 79 -9.50 -7.88 -4.13
C GLU A 79 -10.42 -6.93 -4.91
N THR A 80 -11.61 -7.42 -5.26
CA THR A 80 -12.60 -6.67 -6.03
C THR A 80 -13.69 -6.03 -5.16
N ALA A 81 -13.62 -6.19 -3.83
CA ALA A 81 -14.57 -5.56 -2.94
C ALA A 81 -14.33 -4.04 -2.87
N PRO A 82 -15.38 -3.20 -2.89
CA PRO A 82 -15.23 -1.76 -2.73
C PRO A 82 -14.58 -1.39 -1.39
N THR A 83 -13.64 -0.45 -1.45
CA THR A 83 -12.93 0.13 -0.32
C THR A 83 -13.06 1.64 -0.35
N LEU A 84 -12.74 2.28 0.78
CA LEU A 84 -12.64 3.72 0.90
C LEU A 84 -11.24 4.10 1.39
N ALA A 85 -10.55 4.92 0.61
CA ALA A 85 -9.30 5.56 1.02
C ALA A 85 -9.54 7.06 1.21
N VAL A 86 -8.98 7.61 2.30
CA VAL A 86 -9.14 9.02 2.66
C VAL A 86 -7.75 9.65 2.74
N PHE A 87 -7.61 10.83 2.15
CA PHE A 87 -6.37 11.59 2.09
C PHE A 87 -6.63 13.02 2.54
N ASP A 88 -5.95 13.45 3.60
CA ASP A 88 -6.06 14.80 4.15
C ASP A 88 -4.90 15.66 3.66
N ALA A 89 -5.20 16.90 3.30
CA ALA A 89 -4.17 17.90 3.07
C ALA A 89 -3.56 18.33 4.41
N PRO A 90 -2.21 18.35 4.56
CA PRO A 90 -1.60 18.75 5.82
C PRO A 90 -1.90 20.22 6.13
N HIS A 91 -2.38 20.50 7.35
CA HIS A 91 -2.91 21.82 7.75
C HIS A 91 -1.89 22.98 7.67
N ASP A 92 -0.60 22.72 7.56
CA ASP A 92 0.46 23.72 7.42
C ASP A 92 0.92 23.94 5.98
N THR A 93 0.34 23.24 5.01
CA THR A 93 0.70 23.32 3.59
C THR A 93 0.20 24.62 2.96
N SER A 94 0.99 25.18 2.04
CA SER A 94 0.53 26.24 1.13
C SER A 94 -0.02 25.63 -0.15
N GLN A 95 -1.18 26.08 -0.61
CA GLN A 95 -1.77 25.63 -1.87
C GLN A 95 -1.87 26.75 -2.91
N ASN A 96 -1.09 27.82 -2.74
CA ASN A 96 -1.05 28.95 -3.69
C ASN A 96 -0.02 28.77 -4.82
N GLY A 97 0.83 27.74 -4.77
CA GLY A 97 1.86 27.47 -5.77
C GLY A 97 1.67 26.12 -6.46
N TYR A 98 2.51 25.86 -7.44
CA TYR A 98 2.64 24.54 -8.06
C TYR A 98 3.17 23.51 -7.05
N VAL A 99 2.68 22.28 -7.15
CA VAL A 99 3.13 21.14 -6.34
C VAL A 99 3.86 20.17 -7.25
N ASP A 100 5.07 19.80 -6.87
CA ASP A 100 5.92 18.92 -7.66
C ASP A 100 5.22 17.58 -7.97
N GLY A 101 5.22 17.22 -9.26
CA GLY A 101 4.63 15.98 -9.78
C GLY A 101 3.17 16.10 -10.23
N LEU A 102 2.48 17.22 -9.93
CA LEU A 102 1.19 17.52 -10.55
C LEU A 102 1.36 18.02 -11.99
N PRO A 103 0.31 18.00 -12.84
CA PRO A 103 0.39 18.55 -14.20
C PRO A 103 0.81 20.02 -14.20
N PHE A 104 1.61 20.43 -15.19
CA PHE A 104 1.94 21.85 -15.38
C PHE A 104 0.68 22.70 -15.61
N GLY A 105 0.72 23.97 -15.19
CA GLY A 105 -0.46 24.85 -15.23
C GLY A 105 -1.49 24.50 -14.16
N THR A 106 -1.09 23.81 -13.09
CA THR A 106 -1.92 23.58 -11.89
C THR A 106 -1.32 24.28 -10.67
N ARG A 107 -2.16 24.49 -9.66
CA ARG A 107 -1.85 25.17 -8.40
C ARG A 107 -2.52 24.43 -7.24
N GLY A 108 -1.77 24.28 -6.15
CA GLY A 108 -2.24 23.67 -4.91
C GLY A 108 -2.69 22.23 -5.11
N GLY A 109 -3.60 21.78 -4.24
CA GLY A 109 -4.14 20.44 -4.31
C GLY A 109 -3.29 19.37 -3.64
N LEU A 110 -3.47 18.13 -4.09
CA LEU A 110 -2.81 16.93 -3.57
C LEU A 110 -2.31 16.04 -4.71
N LEU A 111 -1.05 15.61 -4.60
CA LEU A 111 -0.52 14.47 -5.32
C LEU A 111 -0.64 13.23 -4.43
N ILE A 112 -1.54 12.32 -4.79
CA ILE A 112 -1.85 11.13 -4.02
C ILE A 112 -1.21 9.93 -4.71
N GLU A 113 -0.38 9.21 -3.97
CA GLU A 113 0.15 7.91 -4.37
C GLU A 113 -0.78 6.81 -3.84
N HIS A 114 -1.40 6.04 -4.72
CA HIS A 114 -2.37 5.03 -4.32
C HIS A 114 -2.18 3.70 -5.07
N GLU A 115 -2.27 2.61 -4.32
CA GLU A 115 -2.28 1.24 -4.84
C GLU A 115 -3.73 0.77 -5.01
N PHE A 116 -4.22 0.75 -6.25
CA PHE A 116 -5.58 0.36 -6.57
C PHE A 116 -5.71 -1.18 -6.55
N PRO A 117 -6.65 -1.76 -5.77
CA PRO A 117 -6.64 -3.20 -5.50
C PRO A 117 -7.07 -4.10 -6.66
N ALA A 118 -7.86 -3.57 -7.61
CA ALA A 118 -8.35 -4.31 -8.77
C ALA A 118 -8.72 -3.36 -9.90
N ASP A 119 -8.95 -3.89 -11.10
CA ASP A 119 -9.46 -3.11 -12.22
C ASP A 119 -10.91 -2.77 -11.91
N GLY A 120 -11.32 -1.52 -12.09
CA GLY A 120 -12.72 -1.16 -11.85
C GLY A 120 -13.00 0.32 -12.01
N GLU A 121 -14.18 0.71 -11.57
CA GLU A 121 -14.60 2.10 -11.56
C GLU A 121 -14.44 2.68 -10.16
N TYR A 122 -13.91 3.89 -10.09
CA TYR A 122 -13.64 4.58 -8.84
C TYR A 122 -14.26 5.97 -8.86
N THR A 123 -14.82 6.39 -7.74
CA THR A 123 -15.31 7.77 -7.60
C THR A 123 -14.41 8.53 -6.65
N LEU A 124 -14.06 9.77 -7.02
CA LEU A 124 -13.31 10.67 -6.18
C LEU A 124 -14.24 11.75 -5.64
N THR A 125 -14.38 11.79 -4.32
CA THR A 125 -15.04 12.91 -3.64
C THR A 125 -13.95 13.85 -3.14
N VAL A 126 -13.97 15.10 -3.59
CA VAL A 126 -13.02 16.12 -3.16
C VAL A 126 -13.74 17.16 -2.32
N LYS A 127 -13.24 17.36 -1.10
CA LYS A 127 -13.69 18.41 -0.20
C LYS A 127 -12.68 19.54 -0.17
N GLY A 128 -13.18 20.77 -0.21
CA GLY A 128 -12.39 21.96 0.01
C GLY A 128 -11.96 22.11 1.47
N MET A 129 -10.90 22.86 1.69
CA MET A 129 -10.54 23.29 3.04
C MET A 129 -11.63 24.20 3.57
N THR A 130 -12.24 23.86 4.71
CA THR A 130 -13.28 24.67 5.33
C THR A 130 -12.74 25.43 6.54
N GLY A 131 -13.15 26.69 6.68
CA GLY A 131 -12.87 27.49 7.88
C GLY A 131 -13.90 27.29 9.00
N TYR A 132 -13.87 28.17 10.00
CA TYR A 132 -14.69 28.13 11.22
C TYR A 132 -16.21 28.07 10.98
N PHE A 133 -16.70 28.56 9.85
CA PHE A 133 -18.13 28.61 9.51
C PHE A 133 -18.55 27.52 8.52
N THR A 134 -17.76 26.45 8.36
CA THR A 134 -17.99 25.33 7.40
C THR A 134 -18.04 25.75 5.92
N ALA A 135 -17.83 27.04 5.62
CA ALA A 135 -17.67 27.51 4.26
C ALA A 135 -16.30 27.12 3.73
N VAL A 136 -16.26 26.69 2.47
CA VAL A 136 -15.02 26.44 1.75
C VAL A 136 -14.21 27.73 1.66
N LEU A 137 -12.92 27.62 1.99
CA LEU A 137 -11.96 28.71 1.88
C LEU A 137 -11.84 29.16 0.43
N GLY A 138 -11.75 30.47 0.23
CA GLY A 138 -11.46 31.08 -1.07
C GLY A 138 -12.55 32.03 -1.53
N ASN A 139 -12.15 33.16 -2.13
CA ASN A 139 -13.04 34.18 -2.67
C ASN A 139 -12.84 34.43 -4.18
N VAL A 140 -11.85 33.75 -4.79
CA VAL A 140 -11.62 33.75 -6.23
C VAL A 140 -12.74 32.97 -6.93
N LYS A 141 -13.13 33.42 -8.13
CA LYS A 141 -14.19 32.85 -8.96
C LYS A 141 -13.63 32.34 -10.29
N GLY A 142 -14.37 31.44 -10.93
CA GLY A 142 -13.98 30.78 -12.18
C GLY A 142 -12.99 29.64 -11.98
N GLU A 143 -12.89 29.10 -10.76
CA GLU A 143 -11.91 28.07 -10.45
C GLU A 143 -12.36 26.70 -10.99
N GLN A 144 -11.42 25.99 -11.61
CA GLN A 144 -11.59 24.64 -12.10
C GLN A 144 -10.67 23.71 -11.31
N LEU A 145 -11.20 22.59 -10.81
CA LEU A 145 -10.42 21.58 -10.12
C LEU A 145 -10.27 20.35 -11.00
N GLU A 146 -9.05 20.05 -11.41
CA GLU A 146 -8.72 18.87 -12.19
C GLU A 146 -8.51 17.63 -11.31
N VAL A 147 -8.96 16.48 -11.82
CA VAL A 147 -8.47 15.16 -11.42
C VAL A 147 -7.65 14.58 -12.56
N SER A 148 -6.44 14.13 -12.25
CA SER A 148 -5.50 13.49 -13.17
C SER A 148 -5.06 12.13 -12.64
N VAL A 149 -4.83 11.19 -13.56
CA VAL A 149 -4.26 9.86 -13.28
C VAL A 149 -2.97 9.74 -14.08
N ASP A 150 -1.86 9.52 -13.40
CA ASP A 150 -0.51 9.46 -13.97
C ASP A 150 -0.17 10.66 -14.86
N GLY A 151 -0.60 11.85 -14.44
CA GLY A 151 -0.38 13.12 -15.15
C GLY A 151 -1.33 13.40 -16.31
N LYS A 152 -2.25 12.49 -16.63
CA LYS A 152 -3.30 12.71 -17.64
C LYS A 152 -4.60 13.16 -16.97
N ARG A 153 -5.13 14.31 -17.37
CA ARG A 153 -6.46 14.79 -16.97
C ARG A 153 -7.54 13.76 -17.31
N VAL A 154 -8.30 13.33 -16.31
CA VAL A 154 -9.44 12.40 -16.48
C VAL A 154 -10.77 13.05 -16.16
N TYR A 155 -10.78 14.09 -15.33
CA TYR A 155 -12.00 14.81 -14.98
C TYR A 155 -11.70 16.26 -14.55
N THR A 156 -12.71 17.12 -14.60
CA THR A 156 -12.62 18.51 -14.14
C THR A 156 -13.93 18.93 -13.49
N PHE A 157 -13.84 19.43 -12.27
CA PHE A 157 -14.95 20.06 -11.55
C PHE A 157 -15.00 21.55 -11.86
N ASP A 158 -16.21 22.04 -12.08
CA ASP A 158 -16.51 23.47 -11.99
C ASP A 158 -16.66 23.82 -10.51
N TRP A 159 -15.56 24.20 -9.87
CA TRP A 159 -15.48 24.28 -8.42
C TRP A 159 -16.49 25.26 -7.84
N ASP A 160 -16.72 26.39 -8.52
CA ASP A 160 -17.71 27.40 -8.14
C ASP A 160 -19.12 26.81 -8.04
N LYS A 161 -19.48 25.87 -8.92
CA LYS A 161 -20.76 25.15 -8.87
C LYS A 161 -20.79 24.13 -7.74
N GLU A 162 -19.71 23.40 -7.54
CA GLU A 162 -19.63 22.39 -6.47
C GLU A 162 -19.82 23.02 -5.09
N ILE A 163 -19.35 24.26 -4.87
CA ILE A 163 -19.44 24.96 -3.57
C ILE A 163 -20.56 26.03 -3.53
N ALA A 164 -21.47 26.05 -4.50
CA ALA A 164 -22.44 27.13 -4.66
C ALA A 164 -23.42 27.30 -3.49
N THR A 165 -23.68 26.24 -2.73
CA THR A 165 -24.57 26.28 -1.56
C THR A 165 -23.79 26.25 -0.26
N LYS A 166 -24.30 26.90 0.79
CA LYS A 166 -23.67 26.94 2.13
C LYS A 166 -23.51 25.56 2.80
N ARG A 167 -24.10 24.49 2.25
CA ARG A 167 -23.99 23.11 2.74
C ARG A 167 -23.05 22.25 1.90
N SER A 168 -22.60 22.74 0.76
CA SER A 168 -21.71 21.98 -0.13
C SER A 168 -20.27 22.36 0.15
N ASP A 169 -19.47 21.37 0.55
CA ASP A 169 -18.05 21.52 0.87
C ASP A 169 -17.14 20.96 -0.22
N GLY A 170 -17.69 20.54 -1.36
CA GLY A 170 -16.93 19.85 -2.39
C GLY A 170 -17.79 19.19 -3.46
N GLY A 171 -17.15 18.36 -4.29
CA GLY A 171 -17.79 17.65 -5.40
C GLY A 171 -17.41 16.17 -5.46
N LYS A 172 -18.24 15.35 -6.11
CA LYS A 172 -17.98 13.93 -6.38
C LYS A 172 -17.89 13.68 -7.88
N SER A 173 -16.83 13.00 -8.31
CA SER A 173 -16.64 12.64 -9.72
C SER A 173 -17.66 11.59 -10.16
N PRO A 174 -17.92 11.44 -11.48
CA PRO A 174 -18.50 10.21 -11.99
C PRO A 174 -17.60 9.00 -11.69
N ALA A 175 -18.11 7.80 -11.97
CA ALA A 175 -17.32 6.58 -11.88
C ALA A 175 -16.24 6.59 -12.97
N LEU A 176 -14.97 6.66 -12.56
CA LEU A 176 -13.81 6.74 -13.44
C LEU A 176 -13.17 5.36 -13.58
N PRO A 177 -12.94 4.84 -14.79
CA PRO A 177 -12.25 3.58 -14.98
C PRO A 177 -10.77 3.73 -14.64
N ILE A 178 -10.30 3.03 -13.61
CA ILE A 178 -8.90 3.02 -13.18
C ILE A 178 -8.43 1.56 -13.11
N LYS A 179 -7.21 1.32 -13.58
CA LYS A 179 -6.58 -0.01 -13.55
C LYS A 179 -6.01 -0.29 -12.17
N ALA A 180 -5.89 -1.57 -11.84
CA ALA A 180 -5.23 -1.97 -10.61
C ALA A 180 -3.75 -1.61 -10.64
N GLY A 181 -3.16 -1.49 -9.46
CA GLY A 181 -1.74 -1.22 -9.28
C GLY A 181 -1.47 0.19 -8.79
N PHE A 182 -0.19 0.54 -8.79
CA PHE A 182 0.28 1.84 -8.34
C PHE A 182 -0.04 2.93 -9.37
N HIS A 183 -0.75 3.97 -8.93
CA HIS A 183 -1.06 5.16 -9.72
C HIS A 183 -0.84 6.43 -8.91
N ARG A 184 -0.46 7.50 -9.62
CA ARG A 184 -0.39 8.85 -9.06
C ARG A 184 -1.65 9.61 -9.44
N ILE A 185 -2.41 10.01 -8.44
CA ILE A 185 -3.66 10.75 -8.60
C ILE A 185 -3.42 12.20 -8.24
N GLY A 186 -3.49 13.09 -9.22
CA GLY A 186 -3.38 14.53 -8.99
C GLY A 186 -4.75 15.16 -8.87
N VAL A 187 -5.02 15.84 -7.76
CA VAL A 187 -6.23 16.64 -7.55
C VAL A 187 -5.80 18.07 -7.32
N ALA A 188 -5.96 18.95 -8.30
CA ALA A 188 -5.31 20.26 -8.31
C ALA A 188 -6.18 21.34 -8.97
N PHE A 189 -6.07 22.59 -8.53
CA PHE A 189 -6.74 23.70 -9.22
C PHE A 189 -5.97 24.02 -10.50
N VAL A 190 -6.68 24.28 -11.59
CA VAL A 190 -6.06 24.81 -12.81
C VAL A 190 -5.59 26.22 -12.50
N ALA A 191 -4.31 26.50 -12.73
CA ALA A 191 -3.75 27.83 -12.55
C ALA A 191 -4.35 28.76 -13.61
N THR A 192 -5.08 29.78 -13.17
CA THR A 192 -5.65 30.81 -14.04
C THR A 192 -4.66 31.93 -14.35
N SER A 193 -3.58 32.04 -13.57
CA SER A 193 -2.49 33.00 -13.72
C SER A 193 -1.21 32.49 -13.08
N ASP A 194 -0.09 32.59 -13.79
CA ASP A 194 1.26 32.34 -13.28
C ASP A 194 1.94 33.62 -12.75
N LEU A 195 1.25 34.77 -12.80
CA LEU A 195 1.78 36.02 -12.29
C LEU A 195 1.93 35.95 -10.76
N PRO A 196 3.11 36.33 -10.21
CA PRO A 196 3.27 36.47 -8.78
C PRO A 196 2.24 37.46 -8.22
N ASP A 197 1.71 37.16 -7.03
CA ASP A 197 0.79 38.07 -6.36
C ASP A 197 1.48 39.42 -6.10
N THR A 198 1.03 40.47 -6.81
CA THR A 198 1.50 41.85 -6.66
C THR A 198 0.69 42.64 -5.64
N SER A 199 -0.22 42.00 -4.90
CA SER A 199 -1.01 42.64 -3.86
C SER A 199 -0.10 43.22 -2.77
N LEU A 200 -0.45 44.40 -2.27
CA LEU A 200 0.29 45.06 -1.19
C LEU A 200 0.30 44.18 0.07
N ASN A 201 -0.82 43.50 0.33
CA ASN A 201 -0.93 42.51 1.39
C ASN A 201 -0.63 41.12 0.82
N LYS A 202 0.34 40.43 1.40
CA LYS A 202 0.72 39.06 1.02
C LYS A 202 0.12 38.05 1.99
N SER A 203 -0.52 37.02 1.46
CA SER A 203 -1.03 35.90 2.24
C SER A 203 0.07 35.20 3.04
N PHE A 204 -0.30 34.64 4.20
CA PHE A 204 0.62 33.83 5.00
C PHE A 204 1.12 32.63 4.20
N GLN A 205 2.35 32.18 4.49
CA GLN A 205 2.89 30.95 3.90
C GLN A 205 2.01 29.74 4.22
N ARG A 206 1.49 29.66 5.45
CA ARG A 206 0.55 28.62 5.91
C ARG A 206 -0.89 29.02 5.57
N THR A 207 -1.26 28.88 4.30
CA THR A 207 -2.54 29.36 3.80
C THR A 207 -3.73 28.54 4.31
N MET A 208 -3.52 27.25 4.63
CA MET A 208 -4.55 26.38 5.20
C MET A 208 -5.03 26.79 6.61
N ASN A 209 -4.21 27.51 7.39
CA ASN A 209 -4.60 27.98 8.73
C ASN A 209 -5.12 29.42 8.76
N SER A 210 -5.35 30.03 7.59
CA SER A 210 -5.83 31.41 7.54
C SER A 210 -7.32 31.48 7.90
N PRO A 211 -7.75 32.45 8.72
CA PRO A 211 -9.14 32.54 9.22
C PRO A 211 -10.19 32.90 8.14
N GLY A 212 -9.81 32.91 6.86
CA GLY A 212 -10.65 33.31 5.73
C GLY A 212 -10.85 34.84 5.64
N SER A 213 -11.32 35.28 4.48
CA SER A 213 -11.79 36.64 4.11
C SER A 213 -11.31 37.81 4.98
N ILE A 214 -10.01 38.09 4.92
CA ILE A 214 -9.42 39.34 5.42
C ILE A 214 -9.44 40.38 4.30
N SER A 215 -9.92 41.60 4.60
CA SER A 215 -9.96 42.69 3.61
C SER A 215 -8.56 42.98 3.05
N GLY A 216 -8.48 43.08 1.72
CA GLY A 216 -7.22 43.33 1.01
C GLY A 216 -6.33 42.10 0.81
N TYR A 217 -6.77 40.90 1.17
CA TYR A 217 -6.08 39.64 0.87
C TYR A 217 -6.86 38.83 -0.16
N THR A 218 -6.14 38.13 -1.03
CA THR A 218 -6.72 37.18 -1.99
C THR A 218 -6.56 35.75 -1.44
N PHE A 219 -7.68 35.04 -1.32
CA PHE A 219 -7.69 33.63 -0.91
C PHE A 219 -8.14 32.78 -2.09
N TYR A 220 -7.23 31.96 -2.59
CA TYR A 220 -7.56 30.90 -3.52
C TYR A 220 -8.22 29.73 -2.78
N PRO A 221 -9.10 28.96 -3.43
CA PRO A 221 -9.59 27.72 -2.86
C PRO A 221 -8.48 26.69 -2.70
N HIS A 222 -8.64 25.82 -1.72
CA HIS A 222 -7.70 24.76 -1.35
C HIS A 222 -8.44 23.43 -1.25
N VAL A 223 -7.78 22.35 -1.64
CA VAL A 223 -8.25 20.99 -1.39
C VAL A 223 -7.98 20.66 0.07
N GLY A 224 -9.02 20.28 0.81
CA GLY A 224 -8.91 19.86 2.20
C GLY A 224 -8.76 18.36 2.33
N GLN A 225 -9.61 17.60 1.63
CA GLN A 225 -9.66 16.14 1.77
C GLN A 225 -10.10 15.50 0.46
N VAL A 226 -9.57 14.32 0.16
CA VAL A 226 -9.94 13.51 -1.00
C VAL A 226 -10.31 12.10 -0.54
N PHE A 227 -11.46 11.63 -0.98
CA PHE A 227 -11.94 10.27 -0.80
C PHE A 227 -11.86 9.54 -2.13
N ILE A 228 -11.29 8.35 -2.14
CA ILE A 228 -11.30 7.44 -3.29
C ILE A 228 -12.14 6.23 -2.88
N GLU A 229 -13.29 6.06 -3.52
CA GLU A 229 -14.22 4.94 -3.30
C GLU A 229 -14.20 3.99 -4.51
N GLY A 230 -14.12 2.70 -4.25
CA GLY A 230 -14.15 1.64 -5.28
C GLY A 230 -13.23 0.47 -4.94
N PRO A 231 -13.07 -0.51 -5.83
CA PRO A 231 -13.64 -0.58 -7.17
C PRO A 231 -15.13 -0.89 -7.16
N PHE A 232 -15.92 -0.10 -7.87
CA PHE A 232 -17.24 -0.51 -8.36
C PHE A 232 -17.05 -1.32 -9.64
N ASN A 233 -17.91 -2.32 -9.87
CA ASN A 233 -17.80 -3.23 -11.01
C ASN A 233 -16.39 -3.86 -11.14
N GLY A 234 -15.78 -4.17 -9.99
CA GLY A 234 -14.39 -4.62 -9.90
C GLY A 234 -14.15 -5.97 -10.57
N ALA A 235 -13.03 -6.08 -11.28
CA ALA A 235 -12.53 -7.29 -11.91
C ALA A 235 -11.08 -7.56 -11.47
N PRO A 236 -10.69 -8.84 -11.27
CA PRO A 236 -9.32 -9.15 -10.90
C PRO A 236 -8.31 -8.59 -11.91
N ALA A 237 -7.24 -7.99 -11.40
CA ALA A 237 -6.22 -7.38 -12.20
C ALA A 237 -5.51 -8.41 -13.09
N THR A 238 -5.32 -8.05 -14.37
CA THR A 238 -4.57 -8.89 -15.32
C THR A 238 -3.11 -8.48 -15.41
N ASP A 239 -2.82 -7.20 -15.19
CA ASP A 239 -1.50 -6.60 -15.32
C ASP A 239 -1.31 -5.48 -14.28
N THR A 240 -0.31 -5.63 -13.42
CA THR A 240 0.11 -4.63 -12.42
C THR A 240 1.62 -4.67 -12.26
N GLN A 241 2.21 -3.65 -11.65
CA GLN A 241 3.64 -3.61 -11.33
C GLN A 241 4.06 -4.85 -10.53
N SER A 242 3.26 -5.24 -9.55
CA SER A 242 3.48 -6.44 -8.73
C SER A 242 3.38 -7.74 -9.53
N ARG A 243 2.38 -7.87 -10.40
CA ARG A 243 2.23 -9.07 -11.23
C ARG A 243 3.40 -9.24 -12.18
N ARG A 244 3.88 -8.15 -12.80
CA ARG A 244 5.09 -8.17 -13.65
C ARG A 244 6.35 -8.54 -12.88
N LYS A 245 6.42 -8.17 -11.59
CA LYS A 245 7.55 -8.50 -10.69
C LYS A 245 7.51 -9.96 -10.21
N ILE A 246 6.33 -10.50 -9.93
CA ILE A 246 6.10 -11.85 -9.38
C ILE A 246 6.11 -12.91 -10.48
N PHE A 247 5.31 -12.70 -11.52
CA PHE A 247 5.09 -13.70 -12.57
C PHE A 247 6.11 -13.50 -13.71
N GLU A 248 7.33 -14.00 -13.49
CA GLU A 248 8.37 -14.06 -14.53
C GLU A 248 8.13 -15.16 -15.58
N CYS A 249 7.06 -15.93 -15.40
CA CYS A 249 6.65 -17.01 -16.26
C CYS A 249 5.11 -17.10 -16.29
N TYR A 250 4.56 -17.33 -17.48
CA TYR A 250 3.12 -17.53 -17.71
C TYR A 250 2.93 -18.82 -18.51
N PRO A 251 2.37 -19.89 -17.92
CA PRO A 251 2.19 -21.16 -18.60
C PRO A 251 1.06 -21.07 -19.62
N LYS A 252 1.25 -21.65 -20.80
CA LYS A 252 0.23 -21.71 -21.87
C LYS A 252 -0.59 -23.00 -21.79
N ALA A 253 -0.05 -24.04 -21.18
CA ALA A 253 -0.69 -25.34 -20.98
C ALA A 253 -0.50 -25.84 -19.55
N ALA A 254 -1.42 -26.71 -19.09
CA ALA A 254 -1.38 -27.28 -17.73
C ALA A 254 -0.05 -28.02 -17.43
N SER A 255 0.56 -28.64 -18.43
CA SER A 255 1.84 -29.35 -18.31
C SER A 255 3.03 -28.42 -18.01
N GLU A 256 2.93 -27.14 -18.33
CA GLU A 256 3.99 -26.14 -18.09
C GLU A 256 3.89 -25.50 -16.70
N GLU A 257 2.74 -25.63 -16.03
CA GLU A 257 2.46 -24.92 -14.80
C GLU A 257 3.42 -25.28 -13.67
N ASP A 258 3.76 -26.57 -13.48
CA ASP A 258 4.65 -26.99 -12.40
C ASP A 258 6.07 -26.44 -12.54
N ALA A 259 6.62 -26.46 -13.76
CA ALA A 259 7.94 -25.90 -14.05
C ALA A 259 7.94 -24.38 -13.85
N CYS A 260 6.85 -23.72 -14.27
CA CYS A 260 6.67 -22.29 -14.14
C CYS A 260 6.52 -21.84 -12.68
N ALA A 261 5.69 -22.55 -11.89
CA ALA A 261 5.51 -22.31 -10.47
C ALA A 261 6.81 -22.49 -9.70
N ARG A 262 7.55 -23.59 -9.96
CA ARG A 262 8.85 -23.85 -9.33
C ARG A 262 9.82 -22.70 -9.58
N LYS A 263 9.90 -22.21 -10.82
CA LYS A 263 10.79 -21.09 -11.19
C LYS A 263 10.45 -19.82 -10.40
N ILE A 264 9.18 -19.42 -10.40
CA ILE A 264 8.70 -18.24 -9.66
C ILE A 264 9.00 -18.38 -8.15
N ILE A 265 8.70 -19.54 -7.58
CA ILE A 265 8.96 -19.85 -6.16
C ILE A 265 10.45 -19.72 -5.86
N THR A 266 11.32 -20.33 -6.66
CA THR A 266 12.78 -20.25 -6.48
C THR A 266 13.25 -18.78 -6.46
N THR A 267 12.77 -17.96 -7.41
CA THR A 267 13.12 -16.55 -7.49
C THR A 267 12.64 -15.77 -6.27
N LEU A 268 11.39 -15.95 -5.85
CA LEU A 268 10.81 -15.28 -4.68
C LEU A 268 11.52 -15.70 -3.38
N THR A 269 11.72 -17.00 -3.16
CA THR A 269 12.41 -17.56 -1.99
C THR A 269 13.85 -17.06 -1.90
N THR A 270 14.56 -17.00 -3.03
CA THR A 270 15.95 -16.52 -3.05
C THR A 270 16.04 -15.05 -2.62
N LYS A 271 15.13 -14.21 -3.10
CA LYS A 271 15.09 -12.79 -2.73
C LYS A 271 14.62 -12.58 -1.28
N ALA A 272 13.59 -13.31 -0.87
CA ALA A 272 13.02 -13.22 0.46
C ALA A 272 14.03 -13.63 1.54
N PHE A 273 14.69 -14.77 1.37
CA PHE A 273 15.67 -15.27 2.35
C PHE A 273 17.05 -14.64 2.17
N ARG A 274 17.22 -13.83 1.11
CA ARG A 274 18.50 -13.18 0.76
C ARG A 274 19.66 -14.16 0.64
N ARG A 275 19.35 -15.41 0.25
CA ARG A 275 20.30 -16.50 0.00
C ARG A 275 19.75 -17.41 -1.11
N PRO A 276 20.59 -18.21 -1.80
CA PRO A 276 20.09 -19.24 -2.71
C PRO A 276 19.06 -20.14 -2.01
N ALA A 277 17.91 -20.35 -2.65
CA ALA A 277 16.87 -21.25 -2.15
C ALA A 277 17.38 -22.71 -2.14
N THR A 278 17.13 -23.45 -1.05
CA THR A 278 17.43 -24.88 -1.01
C THR A 278 16.29 -25.68 -1.62
N GLU A 279 16.55 -26.94 -1.95
CA GLU A 279 15.52 -27.85 -2.44
C GLU A 279 14.38 -28.05 -1.43
N ASP A 280 14.68 -28.05 -0.13
CA ASP A 280 13.67 -28.13 0.91
C ASP A 280 12.78 -26.88 0.96
N ASP A 281 13.37 -25.68 0.84
CA ASP A 281 12.60 -24.43 0.76
C ASP A 281 11.61 -24.47 -0.42
N ILE A 282 12.11 -24.88 -1.60
CA ILE A 282 11.30 -24.96 -2.82
C ILE A 282 10.21 -26.02 -2.68
N LYS A 283 10.52 -27.18 -2.08
CA LYS A 283 9.57 -28.28 -1.88
C LYS A 283 8.41 -27.87 -0.97
N VAL A 284 8.71 -27.21 0.15
CA VAL A 284 7.68 -26.69 1.08
C VAL A 284 6.78 -25.71 0.35
N MET A 285 7.35 -24.73 -0.34
CA MET A 285 6.57 -23.70 -1.05
C MET A 285 5.74 -24.27 -2.21
N THR A 286 6.30 -25.21 -2.98
CA THR A 286 5.60 -25.86 -4.10
C THR A 286 4.43 -26.71 -3.60
N SER A 287 4.50 -27.28 -2.40
CA SER A 287 3.41 -28.05 -1.82
C SER A 287 2.13 -27.22 -1.66
N PHE A 288 2.25 -25.94 -1.31
CA PHE A 288 1.10 -25.04 -1.19
C PHE A 288 0.47 -24.71 -2.54
N TYR A 289 1.30 -24.42 -3.54
CA TYR A 289 0.83 -24.24 -4.90
C TYR A 289 0.02 -25.45 -5.40
N LYS A 290 0.56 -26.67 -5.19
CA LYS A 290 -0.13 -27.92 -5.54
C LYS A 290 -1.47 -28.07 -4.82
N ASN A 291 -1.51 -27.83 -3.51
CA ASN A 291 -2.76 -27.83 -2.74
C ASN A 291 -3.79 -26.84 -3.33
N GLY A 292 -3.35 -25.64 -3.71
CA GLY A 292 -4.21 -24.64 -4.35
C GLY A 292 -4.81 -25.11 -5.68
N ARG A 293 -4.04 -25.84 -6.49
CA ARG A 293 -4.50 -26.46 -7.75
C ARG A 293 -5.46 -27.62 -7.51
N GLU A 294 -5.20 -28.48 -6.53
CA GLU A 294 -6.10 -29.57 -6.14
C GLU A 294 -7.48 -29.07 -5.69
N GLN A 295 -7.53 -27.88 -5.09
CA GLN A 295 -8.78 -27.18 -4.72
C GLN A 295 -9.43 -26.43 -5.90
N GLY A 296 -9.02 -26.69 -7.14
CA GLY A 296 -9.59 -26.07 -8.35
C GLY A 296 -9.20 -24.60 -8.56
N GLY A 297 -8.19 -24.09 -7.86
CA GLY A 297 -7.69 -22.72 -8.08
C GLY A 297 -7.04 -22.58 -9.45
N LYS A 298 -7.23 -21.44 -10.14
CA LYS A 298 -6.46 -21.07 -11.35
C LYS A 298 -4.99 -20.90 -11.01
N PHE A 299 -4.07 -21.14 -11.96
CA PHE A 299 -2.61 -21.06 -11.77
C PHE A 299 -2.15 -19.91 -10.84
N GLN A 300 -2.46 -18.67 -11.20
CA GLN A 300 -2.03 -17.48 -10.43
C GLN A 300 -2.68 -17.38 -9.05
N LEU A 301 -3.93 -17.82 -8.91
CA LEU A 301 -4.61 -17.88 -7.62
C LEU A 301 -4.03 -18.99 -6.75
N SER A 302 -3.56 -20.08 -7.33
CA SER A 302 -2.87 -21.15 -6.61
C SER A 302 -1.47 -20.74 -6.15
N MET A 303 -0.82 -19.80 -6.82
CA MET A 303 0.42 -19.17 -6.33
C MET A 303 0.18 -18.28 -5.11
N GLN A 304 -1.06 -17.82 -4.91
CA GLN A 304 -1.49 -17.09 -3.72
C GLN A 304 -1.89 -18.02 -2.57
N LYS A 305 -2.61 -19.09 -2.91
CA LYS A 305 -3.54 -19.72 -1.98
C LYS A 305 -2.79 -20.46 -0.89
N PRO A 306 -3.22 -20.27 0.37
CA PRO A 306 -2.84 -21.16 1.44
C PRO A 306 -3.70 -22.42 1.49
N ARG A 307 -3.20 -23.40 2.23
CA ARG A 307 -3.95 -24.61 2.59
C ARG A 307 -5.16 -24.19 3.42
N LYS A 308 -6.35 -24.18 2.81
CA LYS A 308 -7.60 -24.22 3.60
C LYS A 308 -7.70 -25.59 4.28
N GLY A 309 -7.30 -25.67 5.54
CA GLY A 309 -7.54 -26.80 6.42
C GLY A 309 -6.67 -26.73 7.67
N CYS A 310 -7.29 -26.54 8.85
CA CYS A 310 -6.67 -26.88 10.14
C CYS A 310 -6.41 -28.39 10.10
N GLY A 311 -5.21 -28.79 9.71
CA GLY A 311 -4.71 -30.14 9.88
C GLY A 311 -3.62 -30.06 10.93
N CYS A 312 -3.87 -30.63 12.11
CA CYS A 312 -2.87 -30.75 13.16
C CYS A 312 -1.63 -31.46 12.57
N ILE A 313 -0.52 -30.75 12.44
CA ILE A 313 0.78 -31.35 12.20
C ILE A 313 1.20 -31.99 13.52
N SER A 314 1.54 -33.29 13.51
CA SER A 314 2.15 -33.94 14.67
C SER A 314 3.44 -33.21 15.04
N ARG A 315 3.77 -33.16 16.33
CA ARG A 315 4.94 -32.43 16.87
C ARG A 315 6.26 -32.75 16.12
N GLU A 316 6.39 -33.96 15.59
CA GLU A 316 7.52 -34.41 14.76
C GLU A 316 7.67 -33.64 13.43
N GLY A 317 6.59 -33.09 12.86
CA GLY A 317 6.64 -32.26 11.64
C GLY A 317 6.97 -30.79 11.88
N LEU A 318 6.87 -30.31 13.13
CA LEU A 318 7.16 -28.93 13.50
C LEU A 318 8.65 -28.76 13.89
N GLU A 319 9.21 -29.72 14.63
CA GLU A 319 10.63 -29.74 15.02
C GLU A 319 11.58 -29.92 13.80
N ALA A 320 11.10 -30.50 12.69
CA ALA A 320 11.87 -30.61 11.46
C ALA A 320 11.90 -29.34 10.59
N ASN A 321 10.98 -28.38 10.80
CA ASN A 321 10.83 -27.18 9.94
C ASN A 321 11.34 -25.89 10.57
N LEU A 322 11.57 -25.88 11.89
CA LEU A 322 12.12 -24.76 12.64
C LEU A 322 13.23 -25.33 13.52
N ALA A 323 14.46 -25.41 13.00
CA ALA A 323 15.64 -25.59 13.84
C ALA A 323 15.87 -24.28 14.63
N LEU A 324 15.04 -24.07 15.65
CA LEU A 324 15.28 -23.13 16.74
C LEU A 324 15.51 -24.01 17.97
N ASP A 325 16.77 -24.11 18.40
CA ASP A 325 17.15 -24.81 19.61
C ASP A 325 16.46 -24.14 20.82
N ALA A 326 15.39 -24.75 21.32
CA ALA A 326 14.74 -24.37 22.57
C ALA A 326 14.47 -25.62 23.42
N GLU A 327 15.15 -25.71 24.57
CA GLU A 327 14.93 -26.72 25.59
C GLU A 327 13.51 -26.64 26.22
N PRO A 328 13.01 -27.75 26.81
CA PRO A 328 11.58 -28.00 26.90
C PRO A 328 10.97 -27.58 28.25
N LEU A 329 10.00 -26.66 28.24
CA LEU A 329 9.08 -26.46 29.37
C LEU A 329 7.61 -26.32 28.91
N LEU A 330 6.83 -27.36 29.23
CA LEU A 330 5.38 -27.42 29.48
C LEU A 330 4.35 -27.02 28.38
N SER A 331 3.65 -28.03 27.86
CA SER A 331 2.16 -28.23 27.90
C SER A 331 1.63 -28.95 26.65
N SER A 332 0.87 -30.02 26.84
CA SER A 332 0.45 -31.02 25.85
C SER A 332 -0.80 -30.64 25.02
N ALA A 333 -0.94 -29.39 24.59
CA ALA A 333 -2.06 -28.94 23.75
C ALA A 333 -1.63 -28.83 22.26
N PRO A 334 -2.43 -29.35 21.30
CA PRO A 334 -2.11 -29.21 19.88
C PRO A 334 -2.28 -27.74 19.42
N LEU A 335 -1.20 -27.12 18.95
CA LEU A 335 -1.24 -25.80 18.31
C LEU A 335 -1.77 -25.94 16.87
N CYS A 336 -2.96 -25.37 16.56
CA CYS A 336 -3.40 -25.17 15.17
C CYS A 336 -2.57 -24.01 14.58
N VAL A 337 -1.54 -24.35 13.80
CA VAL A 337 -0.76 -23.35 13.05
C VAL A 337 -1.44 -23.13 11.69
N ILE A 338 -1.85 -21.89 11.43
CA ILE A 338 -2.35 -21.47 10.12
C ILE A 338 -1.17 -21.53 9.13
N ASN A 339 -1.18 -22.51 8.24
CA ASN A 339 -0.13 -22.73 7.25
C ASN A 339 -0.49 -22.06 5.93
N ASP A 340 0.07 -20.87 5.71
CA ASP A 340 -0.06 -20.11 4.46
C ASP A 340 1.35 -19.96 3.80
N ALA A 341 1.41 -20.12 2.48
CA ALA A 341 2.66 -20.10 1.70
C ALA A 341 3.17 -18.66 1.48
N GLY A 342 2.24 -17.73 1.28
CA GLY A 342 2.53 -16.31 1.31
C GLY A 342 2.97 -15.91 2.72
N LEU A 343 2.32 -16.48 3.73
CA LEU A 343 2.70 -16.40 5.15
C LEU A 343 4.13 -16.86 5.39
N PHE A 344 4.58 -17.99 4.85
CA PHE A 344 5.89 -18.55 5.18
C PHE A 344 7.03 -17.72 4.58
N LEU A 345 6.81 -17.16 3.38
CA LEU A 345 7.75 -16.23 2.77
C LEU A 345 7.78 -14.93 3.59
N GLN A 346 6.61 -14.42 3.96
CA GLN A 346 6.43 -13.17 4.70
C GLN A 346 6.88 -13.24 6.16
N LEU A 347 6.70 -14.38 6.84
CA LEU A 347 7.20 -14.64 8.19
C LEU A 347 8.72 -14.69 8.23
N LYS A 348 9.37 -15.30 7.24
CA LYS A 348 10.84 -15.29 7.11
C LYS A 348 11.40 -14.02 6.47
N ILE A 349 10.55 -13.18 5.88
CA ILE A 349 10.90 -11.80 5.57
C ILE A 349 10.81 -10.98 6.85
N ALA A 350 9.81 -11.22 7.69
CA ALA A 350 9.54 -10.48 8.92
C ALA A 350 10.39 -10.92 10.13
N LEU A 351 11.05 -12.08 10.08
CA LEU A 351 11.98 -12.65 11.07
C LEU A 351 13.35 -12.81 10.42
#